data_AF-A0A918P556-F1
#
_entry.id   AF-A0A918P556-F1
#
_cell.length_a   1.000
_cell.length_b   1.000
_cell.length_c   1.000
_cell.angle_alpha   90.00
_cell.angle_beta   90.00
_cell.angle_gamma   90.00
#
_symmetry.space_group_name_H-M   'P 1'
#
loop_
_entity.id
_entity.type
_entity.pdbx_description
1 polymer ?
#
loop_
_entity_poly.entity_id
_entity_poly.type
_entity_poly.pdbx_seq_one_letter_code
_entity_poly.pdbx_strand_id
1 'polypeptide(L)'
;MWSESNNYGFENEQDYLRSIKKDDSYTFTYPFEYIAKNHGNDDYDIGTADMVVRVQWTDTEAGYTVTYDVPEMDKIDPAEGNGDAASFYESDVYWRLVSDLDGMGIGVELRAF
;
A
#
# COMPACT_ATOMS: atom_id res chain seq x y z
N MET A 1 20.64 -9.05 -3.04
CA MET A 1 20.58 -10.50 -3.36
C MET A 1 21.46 -11.22 -2.36
N TRP A 2 20.87 -12.05 -1.51
CA TRP A 2 21.56 -12.78 -0.44
C TRP A 2 22.54 -13.80 -1.02
N SER A 3 23.68 -13.99 -0.34
CA SER A 3 24.69 -15.01 -0.63
C SER A 3 25.33 -15.49 0.67
N GLU A 4 25.79 -16.73 0.73
CA GLU A 4 26.47 -17.29 1.92
C GLU A 4 27.62 -16.41 2.44
N SER A 5 28.29 -15.69 1.54
CA SER A 5 29.39 -14.75 1.87
C SER A 5 28.95 -13.47 2.61
N ASN A 6 27.67 -13.10 2.56
CA ASN A 6 27.10 -11.89 3.17
C ASN A 6 25.93 -12.20 4.11
N ASN A 7 25.91 -13.41 4.67
CA ASN A 7 24.78 -13.95 5.42
C ASN A 7 24.63 -13.35 6.84
N TYR A 8 25.53 -12.45 7.28
CA TYR A 8 25.50 -11.80 8.61
C TYR A 8 25.35 -12.74 9.83
N GLY A 9 25.58 -14.05 9.67
CA GLY A 9 25.39 -15.07 10.70
C GLY A 9 24.01 -15.72 10.75
N PHE A 10 23.12 -15.46 9.79
CA PHE A 10 21.81 -16.10 9.69
C PHE A 10 21.90 -17.44 8.95
N GLU A 11 20.87 -18.29 9.03
CA GLU A 11 20.86 -19.57 8.30
C GLU A 11 20.36 -19.39 6.86
N ASN A 12 19.46 -18.42 6.64
CA ASN A 12 18.84 -18.11 5.35
C ASN A 12 18.38 -16.65 5.29
N GLU A 13 17.92 -16.21 4.12
CA GLU A 13 17.40 -14.86 3.90
C GLU A 13 16.17 -14.56 4.76
N GLN A 14 15.27 -15.53 4.96
CA GLN A 14 14.06 -15.31 5.77
C GLN A 14 14.39 -15.01 7.24
N ASP A 15 15.41 -15.64 7.81
CA ASP A 15 15.87 -15.36 9.18
C ASP A 15 16.51 -13.99 9.30
N TYR A 16 17.25 -13.56 8.27
CA TYR A 16 17.73 -12.19 8.17
C TYR A 16 16.56 -11.20 8.13
N LEU A 17 15.55 -11.41 7.26
CA LEU A 17 14.40 -10.52 7.14
C LEU A 17 13.59 -10.44 8.44
N ARG A 18 13.35 -11.58 9.11
CA ARG A 18 12.72 -11.62 10.45
C ARG A 18 13.51 -10.83 11.49
N SER A 19 14.84 -10.79 11.39
CA SER A 19 15.69 -10.05 12.35
C SER A 19 15.60 -8.54 12.21
N ILE A 20 15.26 -8.02 11.02
CA ILE A 20 15.14 -6.58 10.73
C ILE A 20 13.69 -6.09 10.70
N LYS A 21 12.73 -7.00 10.93
CA LYS A 21 11.31 -6.68 11.19
C LYS A 21 11.19 -5.58 12.25
N LYS A 22 10.18 -4.72 12.10
CA LYS A 22 9.93 -3.57 12.98
C LYS A 22 8.78 -3.82 13.96
N ASP A 23 7.59 -4.12 13.42
CA ASP A 23 6.38 -4.38 14.20
C ASP A 23 5.54 -5.44 13.45
N ASP A 24 4.45 -5.90 14.05
CA ASP A 24 3.55 -6.89 13.44
C ASP A 24 2.65 -6.26 12.38
N SER A 25 2.19 -5.03 12.58
CA SER A 25 1.27 -4.38 11.66
C SER A 25 1.26 -2.86 11.76
N TYR A 26 0.78 -2.23 10.68
CA TYR A 26 0.55 -0.81 10.58
C TYR A 26 -0.78 -0.54 9.87
N THR A 27 -1.42 0.57 10.20
CA THR A 27 -2.61 1.05 9.50
C THR A 27 -2.40 2.50 9.08
N PHE A 28 -2.67 2.78 7.82
CA PHE A 28 -2.59 4.10 7.22
C PHE A 28 -3.94 4.48 6.64
N THR A 29 -4.17 5.78 6.55
CA THR A 29 -5.33 6.35 5.89
C THR A 29 -4.86 7.38 4.90
N TYR A 30 -5.20 7.19 3.62
CA TYR A 30 -4.82 8.09 2.55
C TYR A 30 -6.08 8.68 1.91
N PRO A 31 -6.27 10.02 1.95
CA PRO A 31 -7.29 10.65 1.13
C PRO A 31 -6.89 10.58 -0.34
N PHE A 32 -7.85 10.31 -1.21
CA PHE A 32 -7.71 10.35 -2.67
C PHE A 32 -8.90 11.08 -3.30
N GLU A 33 -8.69 11.64 -4.48
CA GLU A 33 -9.72 12.36 -5.24
C GLU A 33 -10.49 11.41 -6.17
N TYR A 34 -11.79 11.66 -6.34
CA TYR A 34 -12.63 10.96 -7.30
C TYR A 34 -13.59 11.93 -7.99
N ILE A 35 -14.08 11.56 -9.17
CA ILE A 35 -15.09 12.34 -9.90
C ILE A 35 -16.45 12.10 -9.24
N ALA A 36 -16.95 13.09 -8.49
CA ALA A 36 -18.28 13.04 -7.91
C ALA A 36 -19.37 13.26 -8.98
N LYS A 37 -19.07 14.08 -9.99
CA LYS A 37 -19.94 14.30 -11.15
C LYS A 37 -19.14 14.69 -12.38
N ASN A 38 -19.48 14.14 -13.54
CA ASN A 38 -18.94 14.47 -14.84
C ASN A 38 -19.99 15.27 -15.63
N HIS A 39 -19.67 16.54 -15.93
CA HIS A 39 -20.52 17.43 -16.72
C HIS A 39 -20.18 17.39 -18.23
N GLY A 40 -19.15 16.62 -18.61
CA GLY A 40 -18.59 16.56 -19.95
C GLY A 40 -17.63 17.71 -20.27
N ASN A 41 -16.89 17.61 -21.37
CA ASN A 41 -15.92 18.62 -21.81
C ASN A 41 -14.86 18.99 -20.74
N ASP A 42 -14.33 17.98 -20.03
CA ASP A 42 -13.35 18.13 -18.96
C ASP A 42 -13.83 18.96 -17.75
N ASP A 43 -15.15 19.09 -17.56
CA ASP A 43 -15.77 19.73 -16.41
C ASP A 43 -16.27 18.67 -15.40
N TYR A 44 -15.73 18.72 -14.19
CA TYR A 44 -15.93 17.71 -13.15
C TYR A 44 -16.14 18.35 -11.78
N ASP A 45 -17.09 17.82 -11.02
CA ASP A 45 -17.11 17.98 -9.56
C ASP A 45 -16.21 16.91 -8.94
N ILE A 46 -15.23 17.34 -8.14
CA ILE A 46 -14.29 16.45 -7.46
C ILE A 46 -14.72 16.23 -6.01
N GLY A 47 -14.79 14.96 -5.61
CA GLY A 47 -14.94 14.53 -4.24
C GLY A 47 -13.64 14.00 -3.67
N THR A 48 -13.62 13.79 -2.35
CA THR A 48 -12.51 13.12 -1.65
C THR A 48 -13.07 11.97 -0.83
N ALA A 49 -12.38 10.84 -0.86
CA ALA A 49 -12.65 9.67 -0.02
C ALA A 49 -11.34 9.18 0.60
N ASP A 50 -11.45 8.34 1.63
CA ASP A 50 -10.29 7.75 2.29
C ASP A 50 -10.11 6.28 1.88
N MET A 51 -8.85 5.90 1.64
CA MET A 51 -8.43 4.50 1.58
C MET A 51 -7.74 4.10 2.88
N VAL A 52 -8.24 3.06 3.53
CA VAL A 52 -7.61 2.45 4.70
C VAL A 52 -6.70 1.33 4.25
N VAL A 53 -5.40 1.46 4.50
CA VAL A 53 -4.39 0.48 4.10
C VAL A 53 -3.84 -0.19 5.35
N ARG A 54 -3.89 -1.52 5.38
CA ARG A 54 -3.34 -2.36 6.46
C ARG A 54 -2.12 -3.10 5.93
N VAL A 55 -1.00 -2.86 6.59
CA VAL A 55 0.28 -3.51 6.32
C VAL A 55 0.50 -4.54 7.42
N GLN A 56 0.65 -5.81 7.07
CA GLN A 56 0.72 -6.91 8.04
C GLN A 56 1.94 -7.77 7.75
N TRP A 57 2.76 -8.01 8.77
CA TRP A 57 3.85 -8.98 8.67
C TRP A 57 3.29 -10.39 8.50
N THR A 58 3.87 -11.16 7.59
CA THR A 58 3.56 -12.58 7.42
C THR A 58 4.83 -13.41 7.54
N ASP A 59 4.80 -14.43 8.40
CA ASP A 59 5.96 -15.30 8.61
C ASP A 59 6.27 -16.20 7.42
N THR A 60 5.25 -16.48 6.60
CA THR A 60 5.35 -17.26 5.35
C THR A 60 6.23 -16.54 4.32
N GLU A 61 5.99 -15.25 4.09
CA GLU A 61 6.79 -14.45 3.16
C GLU A 61 8.05 -13.86 3.82
N ALA A 62 8.13 -13.92 5.15
CA ALA A 62 9.11 -13.15 5.94
C ALA A 62 9.13 -11.68 5.50
N GLY A 63 7.94 -11.10 5.34
CA GLY A 63 7.72 -9.77 4.79
C GLY A 63 6.32 -9.25 5.07
N TYR A 64 6.15 -7.95 4.87
CA TYR A 64 4.88 -7.26 5.00
C TYR A 64 4.04 -7.40 3.73
N THR A 65 2.78 -7.77 3.89
CA THR A 65 1.76 -7.76 2.84
C THR A 65 0.78 -6.61 3.06
N VAL A 66 0.05 -6.25 2.01
CA VAL A 66 -0.91 -5.14 2.05
C VAL A 66 -2.32 -5.66 1.78
N THR A 67 -3.27 -5.16 2.56
CA THR A 67 -4.70 -5.18 2.24
C THR A 67 -5.23 -3.77 2.37
N TYR A 68 -6.25 -3.43 1.59
CA TYR A 68 -6.85 -2.11 1.64
C TYR A 68 -8.36 -2.18 1.41
N ASP A 69 -9.06 -1.18 1.92
CA ASP A 69 -10.47 -0.94 1.64
C ASP A 69 -10.75 0.56 1.51
N VAL A 70 -11.79 0.87 0.74
CA VAL A 70 -12.35 2.23 0.62
C VAL A 70 -13.74 2.17 1.26
N PRO A 71 -13.91 2.66 2.50
CA PRO A 71 -15.19 2.56 3.22
C PRO A 71 -16.36 3.20 2.49
N GLU A 72 -16.09 4.23 1.68
CA GLU A 72 -17.08 5.03 0.96
C GLU A 72 -17.15 4.69 -0.54
N MET A 73 -16.72 3.49 -0.93
CA MET A 73 -16.72 3.04 -2.33
C MET A 73 -18.12 3.07 -2.96
N ASP A 74 -19.19 2.97 -2.15
CA ASP A 74 -20.58 3.07 -2.58
C ASP A 74 -20.96 4.46 -3.12
N LYS A 75 -20.20 5.50 -2.77
CA LYS A 75 -20.40 6.87 -3.26
C LYS A 75 -19.69 7.15 -4.58
N ILE A 76 -18.79 6.27 -4.99
CA ILE A 76 -17.96 6.46 -6.17
C ILE A 76 -18.62 5.74 -7.34
N ASP A 77 -19.27 6.50 -8.21
CA ASP A 77 -19.96 5.96 -9.38
C ASP A 77 -18.95 5.72 -10.53
N PRO A 78 -18.77 4.46 -11.00
CA PRO A 78 -17.92 4.18 -12.16
C PRO A 78 -18.41 4.87 -13.44
N ALA A 79 -19.72 5.15 -13.55
CA ALA A 79 -20.29 5.82 -14.72
C ALA A 79 -19.81 7.28 -14.87
N GLU A 80 -19.34 7.90 -13.79
CA GLU A 80 -18.77 9.26 -13.82
C GLU A 80 -17.31 9.26 -14.32
N GLY A 81 -16.72 8.09 -14.59
CA GLY A 81 -15.35 7.94 -15.11
C GLY A 81 -14.32 7.49 -14.07
N ASN A 82 -14.78 7.00 -12.92
CA ASN A 82 -13.91 6.51 -11.85
C ASN A 82 -13.48 5.05 -12.05
N GLY A 83 -12.31 4.71 -11.51
CA GLY A 83 -11.86 3.33 -11.35
C GLY A 83 -12.43 2.66 -10.09
N ASP A 84 -11.97 1.44 -9.84
CA ASP A 84 -12.25 0.72 -8.60
C ASP A 84 -11.20 1.02 -7.51
N ALA A 85 -11.36 0.43 -6.32
CA ALA A 85 -10.40 0.60 -5.22
C ALA A 85 -8.96 0.23 -5.62
N ALA A 86 -8.76 -0.79 -6.47
CA ALA A 86 -7.44 -1.16 -6.95
C ALA A 86 -6.83 -0.07 -7.84
N SER A 87 -7.65 0.53 -8.72
CA SER A 87 -7.24 1.64 -9.57
C SER A 87 -6.79 2.85 -8.73
N PHE A 88 -7.50 3.21 -7.66
CA PHE A 88 -7.06 4.28 -6.75
C PHE A 88 -5.81 3.90 -5.95
N TYR A 89 -5.67 2.62 -5.60
CA TYR A 89 -4.47 2.16 -4.89
C TYR A 89 -3.23 2.32 -5.77
N GLU A 90 -3.28 1.83 -6.99
CA GLU A 90 -2.17 1.89 -7.94
C GLU A 90 -1.84 3.31 -8.40
N SER A 91 -2.86 4.18 -8.53
CA SER A 91 -2.75 5.52 -9.12
C SER A 91 -2.74 6.69 -8.13
N ASP A 92 -2.74 6.45 -6.81
CA ASP A 92 -2.48 7.50 -5.80
C ASP A 92 -1.77 6.93 -4.56
N VAL A 93 -2.35 5.87 -4.00
CA VAL A 93 -2.00 5.45 -2.63
C VAL A 93 -0.66 4.71 -2.55
N TYR A 94 -0.32 3.90 -3.55
CA TYR A 94 0.83 2.99 -3.52
C TYR A 94 2.16 3.70 -3.23
N TRP A 95 2.47 4.78 -3.96
CA TRP A 95 3.76 5.46 -3.78
C TRP A 95 3.83 6.24 -2.47
N ARG A 96 2.69 6.74 -1.97
CA ARG A 96 2.60 7.42 -0.67
C ARG A 96 2.87 6.43 0.44
N LEU A 97 2.26 5.24 0.36
CA LEU A 97 2.56 4.12 1.26
C LEU A 97 4.03 3.74 1.23
N VAL A 98 4.61 3.56 0.04
CA VAL A 98 6.04 3.25 -0.12
C VAL A 98 6.91 4.32 0.54
N SER A 99 6.62 5.60 0.32
CA SER A 99 7.34 6.72 0.92
C SER A 99 7.24 6.71 2.46
N ASP A 100 6.07 6.45 3.01
CA ASP A 100 5.87 6.40 4.47
C ASP A 100 6.60 5.19 5.08
N LEU A 101 6.55 4.02 4.44
CA LEU A 101 7.31 2.84 4.85
C LEU A 101 8.82 3.07 4.79
N ASP A 102 9.33 3.74 3.75
CA ASP A 102 10.73 4.15 3.65
C ASP A 102 11.11 5.09 4.81
N GLY A 103 10.26 6.07 5.12
CA GLY A 103 10.44 6.98 6.25
C GLY A 103 10.47 6.28 7.62
N MET A 104 9.83 5.12 7.73
CA MET A 104 9.84 4.25 8.91
C MET A 104 11.02 3.26 8.93
N GLY A 105 11.85 3.25 7.89
CA GLY A 105 12.95 2.30 7.74
C GLY A 105 12.48 0.88 7.46
N ILE A 106 11.31 0.72 6.84
CA ILE A 106 10.80 -0.55 6.31
C ILE A 106 11.17 -0.59 4.83
N GLY A 107 12.35 -1.13 4.52
CA GLY A 107 12.90 -1.17 3.16
C GLY A 107 12.16 -2.11 2.21
N VAL A 108 12.50 -2.04 0.93
CA VAL A 108 11.90 -2.86 -0.15
C VAL A 108 12.07 -4.36 0.09
N GLU A 109 13.14 -4.76 0.76
CA GLU A 109 13.42 -6.15 1.12
C GLU A 109 12.41 -6.75 2.10
N LEU A 110 11.70 -5.90 2.86
CA LEU A 110 10.66 -6.34 3.80
C LEU A 110 9.25 -6.26 3.17
N ARG A 111 9.10 -5.89 1.90
CA ARG A 111 7.80 -5.72 1.24
C ARG A 111 7.53 -6.89 0.30
N ALA A 112 6.43 -7.59 0.54
CA ALA A 112 5.99 -8.75 -0.23
C ALA A 112 4.75 -8.44 -1.09
N PHE A 113 4.59 -7.19 -1.55
CA PHE A 113 3.45 -6.70 -2.33
C PHE A 113 3.90 -5.80 -3.50
#